data_AF-A0A9E1ZGH5-F1
#
_entry.id   AF-A0A9E1ZGH5-F1
#
_cell.length_a   1.000
_cell.length_b   1.000
_cell.length_c   1.000
_cell.angle_alpha   90.00
_cell.angle_beta   90.00
_cell.angle_gamma   90.00
#
_symmetry.space_group_name_H-M   'P 1'
#
loop_
_entity.id
_entity.type
_entity.pdbx_description
1 polymer ?
#
loop_
_entity_poly.entity_id
_entity_poly.type
_entity_poly.pdbx_seq_one_letter_code
_entity_poly.pdbx_strand_id
1 'polypeptide(L)'
;MKPFPFVAALLLVTFAPAETHAELRAGAAKVDVTPLVLPVIRNGGFIEASDNKVVDPLHARCLVLDDRVTRLAIVVVDSCMLPRELCDEAKRLASDKTGIPLDRILISATHWHSAPSSMN
;
A
#
# COMPACT_ATOMS: atom_id res chain seq x y z
N MET A 1 -74.25 -19.04 -22.87
CA MET A 1 -73.15 -19.70 -23.59
C MET A 1 -71.95 -18.75 -23.67
N LYS A 2 -70.86 -19.14 -22.99
CA LYS A 2 -69.44 -18.78 -23.20
C LYS A 2 -68.96 -17.34 -22.88
N PRO A 3 -67.67 -17.21 -22.46
CA PRO A 3 -67.27 -16.38 -21.32
C PRO A 3 -66.34 -15.22 -21.71
N PHE A 4 -66.26 -14.18 -20.89
CA PHE A 4 -65.20 -13.17 -20.99
C PHE A 4 -64.06 -13.50 -20.01
N PRO A 5 -62.79 -13.49 -20.45
CA PRO A 5 -61.71 -14.11 -19.71
C PRO A 5 -61.13 -13.19 -18.63
N PHE A 6 -60.83 -13.80 -17.49
CA PHE A 6 -59.92 -13.27 -16.47
C PHE A 6 -58.56 -12.95 -17.11
N VAL A 7 -58.15 -11.69 -17.12
CA VAL A 7 -56.78 -11.29 -17.46
C VAL A 7 -55.92 -11.53 -16.21
N ALA A 8 -55.19 -12.63 -16.20
CA ALA A 8 -54.14 -12.89 -15.21
C ALA A 8 -52.90 -12.07 -15.58
N ALA A 9 -52.58 -11.05 -14.78
CA ALA A 9 -51.33 -10.31 -14.89
C ALA A 9 -50.19 -11.20 -14.34
N LEU A 10 -49.36 -11.73 -15.23
CA LEU A 10 -48.17 -12.49 -14.88
C LEU A 10 -47.02 -11.52 -14.56
N LEU A 11 -46.75 -11.30 -13.27
CA LEU A 11 -45.54 -10.61 -12.80
C LEU A 11 -44.32 -11.52 -13.04
N LEU A 12 -43.62 -11.30 -14.14
CA LEU A 12 -42.27 -11.85 -14.34
C LEU A 12 -41.29 -11.08 -13.43
N VAL A 13 -41.03 -11.63 -12.25
CA VAL A 13 -39.89 -11.21 -11.44
C VAL A 13 -38.64 -11.78 -12.10
N THR A 14 -37.94 -10.97 -12.89
CA THR A 14 -36.63 -11.30 -13.41
C THR A 14 -35.65 -11.32 -12.24
N PHE A 15 -35.25 -12.51 -11.78
CA PHE A 15 -34.04 -12.66 -10.98
C PHE A 15 -32.84 -12.40 -11.88
N ALA A 16 -32.39 -11.15 -11.94
CA ALA A 16 -31.04 -10.86 -12.42
C ALA A 16 -30.06 -11.48 -11.40
N PRO A 17 -29.10 -12.31 -11.82
CA PRO A 17 -28.03 -12.71 -10.91
C PRO A 17 -27.35 -11.42 -10.44
N ALA A 18 -27.17 -11.28 -9.13
CA ALA A 18 -26.33 -10.20 -8.61
C ALA A 18 -24.92 -10.41 -9.19
N GLU A 19 -24.42 -9.45 -9.98
CA GLU A 19 -23.01 -9.45 -10.35
C GLU A 19 -22.19 -9.33 -9.05
N THR A 20 -21.57 -10.42 -8.63
CA THR A 20 -20.58 -10.42 -7.57
C THR A 20 -19.29 -9.79 -8.12
N HIS A 21 -19.15 -8.46 -7.97
CA HIS A 21 -17.86 -7.79 -8.17
C HIS A 21 -17.03 -7.92 -6.90
N ALA A 22 -16.42 -9.07 -6.69
CA ALA A 22 -15.43 -9.27 -5.63
C ALA A 22 -14.11 -9.81 -6.21
N GLU A 23 -13.64 -9.18 -7.29
CA GLU A 23 -12.28 -9.42 -7.76
C GLU A 23 -11.32 -8.53 -6.96
N LEU A 24 -10.65 -9.13 -5.97
CA LEU A 24 -9.54 -8.47 -5.28
C LEU A 24 -8.41 -8.21 -6.30
N ARG A 25 -8.08 -6.94 -6.51
CA ARG A 25 -6.98 -6.52 -7.37
C ARG A 25 -5.77 -6.20 -6.52
N ALA A 26 -4.58 -6.45 -7.07
CA ALA A 26 -3.32 -6.13 -6.44
C ALA A 26 -2.40 -5.40 -7.42
N GLY A 27 -1.65 -4.42 -6.91
CA GLY A 27 -0.56 -3.75 -7.61
C GLY A 27 0.70 -3.77 -6.76
N ALA A 28 1.86 -4.04 -7.37
CA ALA A 28 3.13 -4.07 -6.67
C ALA A 28 4.13 -3.11 -7.35
N ALA A 29 4.90 -2.40 -6.54
CA ALA A 29 5.96 -1.52 -7.01
C ALA A 29 7.19 -1.62 -6.10
N LYS A 30 8.37 -1.35 -6.67
CA LYS A 30 9.64 -1.29 -5.95
C LYS A 30 10.41 -0.07 -6.45
N VAL A 31 10.89 0.76 -5.53
CA VAL A 31 11.68 1.96 -5.82
C VAL A 31 13.02 1.84 -5.10
N ASP A 32 14.10 2.17 -5.80
CA ASP A 32 15.45 2.25 -5.22
C ASP A 32 15.53 3.49 -4.30
N VAL A 33 15.96 3.27 -3.07
CA VAL A 33 16.14 4.31 -2.03
C VAL A 33 17.58 4.34 -1.53
N THR A 34 18.52 3.81 -2.32
CA THR A 34 19.94 3.80 -2.00
C THR A 34 20.47 5.25 -1.86
N PRO A 35 21.22 5.57 -0.79
CA PRO A 35 21.80 6.89 -0.60
C PRO A 35 22.69 7.30 -1.77
N LEU A 36 22.51 8.54 -2.23
CA LEU A 36 23.30 9.12 -3.31
C LEU A 36 24.61 9.76 -2.83
N VAL A 37 24.71 10.04 -1.54
CA VAL A 37 25.85 10.69 -0.90
C VAL A 37 26.36 9.81 0.22
N LEU A 38 27.68 9.63 0.26
CA LEU A 38 28.41 8.85 1.26
C LEU A 38 29.48 9.76 1.91
N PRO A 39 29.91 9.47 3.15
CA PRO A 39 29.47 8.37 4.01
C PRO A 39 28.09 8.61 4.63
N VAL A 40 27.46 7.51 5.08
CA VAL A 40 26.19 7.51 5.81
C VAL A 40 26.37 6.90 7.18
N ILE A 41 25.65 7.41 8.18
CA ILE A 41 25.59 6.81 9.51
C ILE A 41 24.89 5.46 9.42
N ARG A 42 25.45 4.43 10.06
CA ARG A 42 24.82 3.10 10.21
C ARG A 42 23.89 3.12 11.42
N ASN A 43 22.66 2.68 11.25
CA ASN A 43 21.68 2.62 12.34
C ASN A 43 21.58 1.21 12.97
N GLY A 44 21.33 1.12 14.28
CA GLY A 44 21.12 -0.12 15.03
C GLY A 44 22.30 -0.61 15.87
N GLY A 45 23.48 0.00 15.74
CA GLY A 45 24.64 -0.31 16.57
C GLY A 45 24.63 0.37 17.95
N PHE A 46 25.33 -0.23 18.92
CA PHE A 46 25.56 0.40 20.24
C PHE A 46 26.56 1.56 20.19
N ILE A 47 27.46 1.52 19.21
CA ILE A 47 28.47 2.56 18.96
C ILE A 47 28.19 3.10 17.55
N GLU A 48 28.23 4.41 17.41
CA GLU A 48 28.07 5.07 16.12
C GLU A 48 29.13 4.55 15.12
N ALA A 49 28.68 4.23 13.92
CA ALA A 49 29.53 3.82 12.82
C ALA A 49 29.03 4.50 11.53
N SER A 50 29.93 4.66 10.56
CA SER A 50 29.58 5.15 9.23
C SER A 50 30.02 4.16 8.17
N ASP A 51 29.25 4.09 7.08
CA ASP A 51 29.56 3.28 5.90
C ASP A 51 29.83 4.20 4.71
N ASN A 52 30.91 3.92 3.99
CA ASN A 52 31.35 4.68 2.81
C ASN A 52 31.16 3.91 1.50
N LYS A 53 30.40 2.81 1.54
CA LYS A 53 30.09 1.96 0.39
C LYS A 53 28.70 1.36 0.54
N VAL A 54 28.01 1.26 -0.59
CA VAL A 54 26.79 0.44 -0.72
C VAL A 54 27.19 -0.95 -1.22
N VAL A 55 26.73 -2.00 -0.54
CA VAL A 55 26.96 -3.40 -0.96
C VAL A 55 25.82 -3.88 -1.85
N ASP A 56 24.57 -3.68 -1.39
CA ASP A 56 23.36 -4.03 -2.12
C ASP A 56 22.41 -2.81 -2.19
N PRO A 57 21.65 -2.63 -3.28
CA PRO A 57 20.68 -1.55 -3.37
C PRO A 57 19.55 -1.71 -2.35
N LEU A 58 19.14 -0.59 -1.76
CA LEU A 58 18.05 -0.50 -0.81
C LEU A 58 16.75 -0.16 -1.52
N HIS A 59 15.62 -0.68 -1.02
CA HIS A 59 14.34 -0.44 -1.67
C HIS A 59 13.21 -0.08 -0.69
N ALA A 60 12.28 0.73 -1.19
CA ALA A 60 10.91 0.80 -0.70
C ALA A 60 10.03 -0.06 -1.62
N ARG A 61 9.33 -1.03 -1.03
CA ARG A 61 8.43 -1.96 -1.74
C ARG A 61 7.00 -1.68 -1.32
N CYS A 62 6.09 -1.55 -2.27
CA CYS A 62 4.68 -1.29 -2.00
C CYS A 62 3.81 -2.38 -2.61
N LEU A 63 2.83 -2.85 -1.84
CA LEU A 63 1.70 -3.65 -2.29
C LEU A 63 0.42 -2.86 -2.03
N VAL A 64 -0.37 -2.64 -3.09
CA VAL A 64 -1.69 -2.03 -3.03
C VAL A 64 -2.73 -3.12 -3.27
N LEU A 65 -3.77 -3.16 -2.43
CA LEU A 65 -4.92 -4.04 -2.58
C LEU A 65 -6.18 -3.19 -2.82
N ASP A 66 -7.04 -3.63 -3.72
CA ASP A 66 -8.24 -2.90 -4.15
C ASP A 66 -9.39 -3.88 -4.45
N ASP A 67 -10.49 -3.80 -3.70
CA ASP A 67 -11.70 -4.60 -3.91
C ASP A 67 -12.81 -3.85 -4.68
N ARG A 68 -12.46 -2.75 -5.37
CA ARG A 68 -13.33 -1.74 -6.02
C ARG A 68 -14.05 -0.77 -5.08
N VAL A 69 -14.10 -1.03 -3.78
CA VAL A 69 -14.74 -0.18 -2.77
C VAL A 69 -13.70 0.44 -1.81
N THR A 70 -12.72 -0.35 -1.44
CA THR A 70 -11.65 -0.06 -0.50
C THR A 70 -10.31 -0.33 -1.14
N ARG A 71 -9.43 0.67 -1.04
CA ARG A 71 -8.01 0.55 -1.39
C ARG A 71 -7.15 0.75 -0.16
N LEU A 72 -6.11 -0.06 -0.02
CA LEU A 72 -5.08 0.09 1.02
C LEU A 72 -3.69 -0.15 0.44
N ALA A 73 -2.68 0.44 1.06
CA ALA A 73 -1.27 0.30 0.68
C ALA A 73 -0.44 -0.20 1.87
N ILE A 74 0.42 -1.18 1.60
CA ILE A 74 1.42 -1.69 2.53
C ILE A 74 2.79 -1.38 1.93
N VAL A 75 3.61 -0.63 2.65
CA VAL A 75 4.96 -0.25 2.23
C VAL A 75 5.96 -0.82 3.22
N VAL A 76 6.97 -1.52 2.71
CA VAL A 76 8.09 -2.04 3.50
C VAL A 76 9.38 -1.41 2.96
N VAL A 77 10.13 -0.74 3.83
CA VAL A 77 11.34 0.00 3.50
C VAL A 77 12.55 -0.67 4.12
N ASP A 78 13.61 -0.84 3.32
CA ASP A 78 14.90 -1.31 3.79
C ASP A 78 15.54 -0.25 4.70
N SER A 79 15.33 -0.38 6.01
CA SER A 79 15.86 0.51 7.04
C SER A 79 15.82 -0.18 8.41
N CYS A 80 16.61 0.31 9.38
CA CYS A 80 16.53 -0.15 10.77
C CYS A 80 15.27 0.42 11.47
N MET A 81 15.01 1.70 11.26
CA MET A 81 13.89 2.45 11.84
C MET A 81 13.54 3.63 10.92
N LEU A 82 12.29 4.08 10.98
CA LEU A 82 11.82 5.25 10.24
C LEU A 82 11.27 6.30 11.23
N PRO A 83 11.63 7.58 11.10
CA PRO A 83 11.00 8.65 11.87
C PRO A 83 9.50 8.70 11.60
N ARG A 84 8.72 9.05 12.61
CA ARG A 84 7.26 9.18 12.47
C ARG A 84 6.92 10.26 11.46
N GLU A 85 7.61 11.39 11.54
CA GLU A 85 7.39 12.58 10.70
C GLU A 85 7.62 12.26 9.22
N LEU A 86 8.65 11.45 8.92
CA LEU A 86 8.91 10.96 7.57
C LEU A 86 7.77 10.08 7.07
N CYS A 87 7.30 9.14 7.89
CA CYS A 87 6.17 8.28 7.55
C CYS A 87 4.89 9.09 7.33
N ASP A 88 4.59 10.05 8.21
CA ASP A 88 3.38 10.86 8.13
C ASP A 88 3.35 11.73 6.87
N GLU A 89 4.47 12.36 6.52
CA GLU A 89 4.58 13.15 5.29
C GLU A 89 4.48 12.26 4.05
N ALA A 90 5.13 11.09 4.05
CA ALA A 90 5.01 10.13 2.94
C ALA A 90 3.56 9.66 2.75
N LYS A 91 2.84 9.38 3.84
CA LYS A 91 1.41 9.02 3.81
C LYS A 91 0.56 10.15 3.26
N ARG A 92 0.81 11.40 3.67
CA ARG A 92 0.12 12.59 3.16
C ARG A 92 0.30 12.74 1.66
N LEU A 93 1.54 12.73 1.18
CA LEU A 93 1.88 12.84 -0.25
C LEU A 93 1.29 11.70 -1.08
N ALA A 94 1.29 10.48 -0.55
CA ALA A 94 0.70 9.32 -1.21
C ALA A 94 -0.83 9.42 -1.27
N SER A 95 -1.48 9.82 -0.17
CA SER A 95 -2.93 10.04 -0.10
C SER A 95 -3.37 11.10 -1.13
N ASP A 96 -2.67 12.24 -1.19
CA ASP A 96 -2.98 13.32 -2.14
C ASP A 96 -2.89 12.87 -3.60
N LYS A 97 -1.93 11.99 -3.94
CA LYS A 97 -1.71 11.51 -5.32
C LYS A 97 -2.60 10.35 -5.73
N THR A 98 -3.01 9.51 -4.78
CA THR A 98 -3.64 8.21 -5.08
C THR A 98 -5.10 8.12 -4.65
N GLY A 99 -5.54 9.02 -3.76
CA GLY A 99 -6.84 8.96 -3.11
C GLY A 99 -6.97 7.89 -2.03
N ILE A 100 -5.88 7.18 -1.67
CA ILE A 100 -5.90 6.19 -0.57
C ILE A 100 -5.90 6.95 0.76
N PRO A 101 -6.90 6.77 1.64
CA PRO A 101 -6.95 7.41 2.96
C PRO A 101 -5.72 7.09 3.83
N LEU A 102 -5.31 8.04 4.68
CA LEU A 102 -4.12 7.92 5.54
C LEU A 102 -4.18 6.70 6.48
N ASP A 103 -5.35 6.35 6.98
CA ASP A 103 -5.58 5.19 7.86
C ASP A 103 -5.50 3.85 7.11
N ARG A 104 -5.41 3.88 5.77
CA ARG A 104 -5.25 2.71 4.89
C ARG A 104 -3.86 2.64 4.26
N ILE A 105 -2.91 3.42 4.75
CA ILE A 105 -1.49 3.34 4.33
C ILE A 105 -0.65 2.90 5.53
N LEU A 106 -0.07 1.71 5.43
CA LEU A 106 0.90 1.18 6.37
C LEU A 106 2.31 1.36 5.81
N ILE A 107 3.24 1.89 6.62
CA ILE A 107 4.66 1.94 6.31
C ILE A 107 5.41 1.23 7.44
N SER A 108 6.29 0.30 7.09
CA SER A 108 7.17 -0.40 8.03
C SER A 108 8.61 -0.41 7.56
N ALA A 109 9.53 -0.56 8.52
CA ALA A 109 10.93 -0.82 8.28
C ALA A 109 11.21 -2.32 8.37
N THR A 110 12.21 -2.82 7.63
CA THR A 110 12.67 -4.22 7.75
C THR A 110 13.45 -4.51 9.03
N HIS A 111 13.81 -3.47 9.79
CA HIS A 111 14.70 -3.53 10.94
C HIS A 111 16.11 -4.05 10.60
N TRP A 112 16.66 -3.57 9.48
CA TRP A 112 17.99 -3.96 9.00
C TRP A 112 19.11 -3.07 9.56
N HIS A 113 20.00 -3.66 10.36
CA HIS A 113 21.10 -2.95 11.07
C HIS A 113 22.31 -2.60 10.20
N SER A 114 22.31 -2.97 8.92
CA SER A 114 23.34 -2.55 7.96
C SER A 114 22.83 -1.50 6.98
N ALA A 115 21.59 -1.04 7.15
CA ALA A 115 21.01 0.05 6.38
C ALA A 115 21.48 1.42 6.95
N PRO A 116 21.56 2.45 6.09
CA PRO A 116 21.83 3.82 6.51
C PRO A 116 20.74 4.33 7.47
N SER A 117 21.11 5.24 8.35
CA SER A 117 20.16 5.94 9.21
C SER A 117 19.18 6.76 8.38
N SER A 118 17.89 6.55 8.64
CA SER A 118 16.82 7.46 8.21
C SER A 118 16.45 8.48 9.31
N MET A 119 17.16 8.44 10.44
CA MET A 119 17.01 9.34 11.58
C MET A 119 18.09 10.43 11.49
N ASN A 120 17.70 11.68 11.70
CA ASN A 120 18.61 12.84 11.80
C ASN A 120 19.12 13.03 13.23
#